data_AF-L0E3G0-F1
#
_entry.id   AF-L0E3G0-F1
#
_cell.length_a   1.000
_cell.length_b   1.000
_cell.length_c   1.000
_cell.angle_alpha   90.00
_cell.angle_beta   90.00
_cell.angle_gamma   90.00
#
_symmetry.space_group_name_H-M   'P 1'
#
loop_
_entity.id
_entity.type
_entity.pdbx_description
1 polymer ?
#
loop_
_entity_poly.entity_id
_entity_poly.type
_entity_poly.pdbx_seq_one_letter_code
_entity_poly.pdbx_strand_id
1 'polypeptide(L)'
;MKNYLSFGMFALLFALTFGTVKPVQAIAGPEWLLGRPPVNNSQLVVSMAGIVEGTDKKVFINFFEIDLTSQPAHGGKTEQGLSPKSKPFATDNGAMPHKLEKADLLKAIQERLIANVHSNDGYFEVIDFASDATITDRDDNIYFANQDGSVTLPTQPIQQFLLRGHVRVRPYKEKPIQTPAKSVDIRYTVQFTPLNPDDDFKPVLKDTKLLKTLAIGDTITSQELLAQAQSILNESHPNYTIYERDSSIVTHDNDIFRTILPIDQKFTYRVKNREQAYKANSKTDIKEKTNNTDLISEKYYILKKGEEPYDPFDRSHLKLFTIKYVDIDTKALLKSEQLLTASERNLDFRDLYDPRDKAKLLYNNLDAFDIMDYTLTGKVEDNHDKNNRVVTVYMGKRPKGAKGSYHLAYDKDLYTEEEREVYSYLRDTGTPIPDNPKDK
;
A
#
# COMPACT_ATOMS: atom_id res chain seq x y z
N MET A 1 6.61 -25.67 -62.61
CA MET A 1 5.59 -26.61 -62.12
C MET A 1 5.83 -26.88 -60.64
N LYS A 2 4.76 -26.77 -59.83
CA LYS A 2 4.58 -27.17 -58.42
C LYS A 2 5.06 -26.21 -57.29
N ASN A 3 4.09 -25.36 -56.90
CA ASN A 3 3.67 -24.90 -55.56
C ASN A 3 4.53 -25.18 -54.32
N TYR A 4 4.78 -24.12 -53.53
CA TYR A 4 4.55 -24.04 -52.07
C TYR A 4 4.37 -22.55 -51.70
N LEU A 5 3.12 -22.06 -51.68
CA LEU A 5 2.37 -21.64 -50.49
C LEU A 5 3.17 -20.88 -49.40
N SER A 6 2.97 -19.57 -49.42
CA SER A 6 2.96 -18.61 -48.30
C SER A 6 2.79 -19.21 -46.90
N PHE A 7 3.68 -18.84 -45.98
CA PHE A 7 3.32 -18.56 -44.59
C PHE A 7 4.02 -17.27 -44.16
N GLY A 8 3.22 -16.21 -44.10
CA GLY A 8 3.62 -14.88 -43.67
C GLY A 8 4.06 -14.87 -42.20
N MET A 9 5.07 -14.07 -41.95
CA MET A 9 5.47 -13.54 -40.65
C MET A 9 4.25 -12.90 -39.96
N PHE A 10 3.58 -13.64 -39.09
CA PHE A 10 2.73 -13.04 -38.06
C PHE A 10 3.63 -12.61 -36.91
N ALA A 11 4.09 -11.36 -36.97
CA ALA A 11 4.54 -10.66 -35.79
C ALA A 11 3.33 -10.50 -34.85
N LEU A 12 3.23 -11.37 -33.84
CA LEU A 12 2.33 -11.15 -32.72
C LEU A 12 2.86 -9.96 -31.92
N LEU A 13 2.44 -8.76 -32.33
CA LEU A 13 2.38 -7.59 -31.46
C LEU A 13 1.37 -7.90 -30.35
N PHE A 14 1.84 -8.46 -29.24
CA PHE A 14 1.12 -8.35 -27.98
C PHE A 14 1.22 -6.89 -27.52
N ALA A 15 0.33 -6.05 -28.04
CA ALA A 15 -0.06 -4.85 -27.34
C ALA A 15 -0.75 -5.30 -26.05
N LEU A 16 -0.01 -5.35 -24.95
CA LEU A 16 -0.57 -5.31 -23.60
C LEU A 16 -1.23 -3.93 -23.46
N THR A 17 -2.42 -3.78 -24.04
CA THR A 17 -3.37 -2.79 -23.56
C THR A 17 -3.72 -3.24 -22.15
N PHE A 18 -3.02 -2.70 -21.15
CA PHE A 18 -3.55 -2.61 -19.80
C PHE A 18 -4.79 -1.74 -19.91
N GLY A 19 -5.91 -2.35 -20.31
CA GLY A 19 -7.22 -1.78 -20.13
C GLY A 19 -7.28 -1.43 -18.66
N THR A 20 -7.38 -0.14 -18.37
CA THR A 20 -7.70 0.33 -17.04
C THR A 20 -9.05 -0.28 -16.70
N VAL A 21 -9.02 -1.43 -16.01
CA VAL A 21 -10.21 -2.03 -15.43
C VAL A 21 -10.68 -1.00 -14.43
N LYS A 22 -11.62 -0.15 -14.83
CA LYS A 22 -12.31 0.73 -13.90
C LYS A 22 -12.94 -0.22 -12.88
N PRO A 23 -12.54 -0.19 -11.60
CA PRO A 23 -13.20 -1.02 -10.61
C PRO A 23 -14.66 -0.55 -10.54
N VAL A 24 -15.57 -1.32 -11.16
CA VAL A 24 -16.99 -1.18 -10.91
C VAL A 24 -17.22 -1.91 -9.59
N GLN A 25 -16.96 -1.24 -8.47
CA GLN A 25 -17.50 -1.72 -7.21
C GLN A 25 -18.99 -1.42 -7.22
N ALA A 26 -19.79 -2.48 -7.16
CA ALA A 26 -21.20 -2.37 -6.85
C ALA A 26 -21.35 -1.81 -5.43
N ILE A 27 -22.34 -0.93 -5.23
CA ILE A 27 -22.80 -0.57 -3.88
C ILE A 27 -23.20 -1.87 -3.18
N ALA A 28 -22.67 -2.12 -1.99
CA ALA A 28 -22.96 -3.36 -1.27
C ALA A 28 -24.46 -3.48 -0.97
N GLY A 29 -25.04 -4.64 -1.28
CA GLY A 29 -26.39 -5.01 -0.84
C GLY A 29 -26.40 -5.42 0.64
N PRO A 30 -27.59 -5.54 1.26
CA PRO A 30 -27.71 -5.95 2.67
C PRO A 30 -27.11 -7.35 2.91
N GLU A 31 -27.26 -8.26 1.94
CA GLU A 31 -26.69 -9.61 1.98
C GLU A 31 -25.16 -9.62 2.15
N TRP A 32 -24.47 -8.53 1.79
CA TRP A 32 -23.03 -8.40 1.96
C TRP A 32 -22.63 -8.47 3.43
N LEU A 33 -23.47 -7.99 4.37
CA LEU A 33 -23.22 -8.10 5.81
C LEU A 33 -23.21 -9.56 6.29
N LEU A 34 -23.95 -10.46 5.62
CA LEU A 34 -24.01 -11.89 5.98
C LEU A 34 -22.66 -12.60 5.75
N GLY A 35 -21.91 -12.16 4.73
CA GLY A 35 -20.60 -12.71 4.38
C GLY A 35 -19.43 -12.12 5.16
N ARG A 36 -19.66 -11.14 6.04
CA ARG A 36 -18.58 -10.49 6.82
C ARG A 36 -18.25 -11.27 8.09
N PRO A 37 -16.97 -11.30 8.48
CA PRO A 37 -16.58 -11.86 9.77
C PRO A 37 -17.25 -11.09 10.92
N PRO A 38 -17.57 -11.77 12.03
CA PRO A 38 -18.08 -11.11 13.22
C PRO A 38 -17.07 -10.09 13.76
N VAL A 39 -17.59 -9.01 14.36
CA VAL A 39 -16.80 -7.93 14.96
C VAL A 39 -16.94 -7.94 16.47
N ASN A 40 -15.91 -7.47 17.17
CA ASN A 40 -15.93 -7.34 18.62
C ASN A 40 -16.59 -6.03 19.09
N ASN A 41 -16.74 -5.06 18.19
CA ASN A 41 -17.32 -3.74 18.44
C ASN A 41 -18.29 -3.39 17.30
N SER A 42 -19.39 -2.73 17.62
CA SER A 42 -20.35 -2.28 16.60
C SER A 42 -19.72 -1.23 15.71
N GLN A 43 -19.95 -1.33 14.40
CA GLN A 43 -19.40 -0.41 13.40
C GLN A 43 -20.41 -0.11 12.29
N LEU A 44 -20.32 1.09 11.70
CA LEU A 44 -21.04 1.46 10.50
C LEU A 44 -20.12 1.32 9.29
N VAL A 45 -20.51 0.46 8.34
CA VAL A 45 -19.83 0.33 7.06
C VAL A 45 -20.45 1.30 6.07
N VAL A 46 -19.64 2.20 5.51
CA VAL A 46 -20.08 3.17 4.51
C VAL A 46 -19.70 2.66 3.14
N SER A 47 -20.69 2.21 2.37
CA SER A 47 -20.54 1.71 1.00
C SER A 47 -21.45 2.51 0.07
N MET A 48 -20.93 3.59 -0.51
CA MET A 48 -21.71 4.53 -1.30
C MET A 48 -21.04 4.85 -2.63
N ALA A 49 -21.83 5.37 -3.57
CA ALA A 49 -21.30 6.00 -4.78
C ALA A 49 -21.75 7.46 -4.89
N GLY A 50 -20.91 8.31 -5.45
CA GLY A 50 -21.27 9.69 -5.80
C GLY A 50 -22.13 9.72 -7.07
N ILE A 51 -23.16 10.57 -7.14
CA ILE A 51 -23.85 10.96 -8.38
C ILE A 51 -23.52 12.43 -8.64
N VAL A 52 -22.94 12.70 -9.82
CA VAL A 52 -22.56 14.06 -10.20
C VAL A 52 -23.80 14.88 -10.58
N GLU A 53 -24.06 15.94 -9.84
CA GLU A 53 -25.21 16.83 -10.03
C GLU A 53 -25.35 17.30 -11.49
N GLY A 54 -26.59 17.23 -12.01
CA GLY A 54 -26.89 17.56 -13.40
C GLY A 54 -26.51 16.47 -14.42
N THR A 55 -26.02 15.31 -13.97
CA THR A 55 -25.66 14.18 -14.83
C THR A 55 -26.00 12.84 -14.15
N ASP A 56 -25.96 11.75 -14.93
CA ASP A 56 -26.04 10.38 -14.38
C ASP A 56 -24.67 9.76 -14.11
N LYS A 57 -23.60 10.57 -14.15
CA LYS A 57 -22.23 10.07 -13.96
C LYS A 57 -22.03 9.67 -12.51
N LYS A 58 -21.57 8.43 -12.30
CA LYS A 58 -21.22 7.91 -10.98
C LYS A 58 -19.74 8.14 -10.67
N VAL A 59 -19.45 8.51 -9.43
CA VAL A 59 -18.10 8.61 -8.87
C VAL A 59 -17.93 7.54 -7.82
N PHE A 60 -16.85 6.79 -7.92
CA PHE A 60 -16.58 5.70 -7.01
C PHE A 60 -15.96 6.22 -5.71
N ILE A 61 -16.44 5.69 -4.57
CA ILE A 61 -15.92 5.95 -3.23
C ILE A 61 -15.55 4.61 -2.63
N ASN A 62 -14.27 4.43 -2.30
CA ASN A 62 -13.82 3.23 -1.58
C ASN A 62 -14.56 3.12 -0.25
N PHE A 63 -15.18 1.97 0.01
CA PHE A 63 -15.85 1.75 1.28
C PHE A 63 -14.87 1.93 2.46
N PHE A 64 -15.43 2.28 3.61
CA PHE A 64 -14.70 2.48 4.85
C PHE A 64 -15.62 2.21 6.04
N GLU A 65 -15.06 2.19 7.24
CA GLU A 65 -15.74 1.81 8.47
C GLU A 65 -15.64 2.94 9.49
N ILE A 66 -16.73 3.16 10.23
CA ILE A 66 -16.81 4.08 11.36
C ILE A 66 -17.09 3.24 12.61
N ASP A 67 -16.19 3.30 13.59
CA ASP A 67 -16.38 2.64 14.88
C ASP A 67 -17.47 3.36 15.69
N LEU A 68 -18.43 2.62 16.23
CA LEU A 68 -19.56 3.16 17.02
C LEU A 68 -19.30 3.10 18.53
N THR A 69 -18.12 2.63 18.97
CA THR A 69 -17.80 2.44 20.39
C THR A 69 -17.09 3.62 21.05
N SER A 70 -16.56 4.57 20.29
CA SER A 70 -16.00 5.81 20.83
C SER A 70 -17.08 6.88 20.94
N GLN A 71 -17.44 7.32 22.15
CA GLN A 71 -18.10 8.63 22.30
C GLN A 71 -17.27 9.69 21.56
N PRO A 72 -17.87 10.63 20.81
CA PRO A 72 -17.13 11.72 20.22
C PRO A 72 -16.37 12.43 21.35
N ALA A 73 -15.06 12.59 21.18
CA ALA A 73 -14.24 13.35 22.10
C ALA A 73 -14.81 14.78 22.17
N HIS A 74 -15.56 15.08 23.22
CA HIS A 74 -15.88 16.46 23.55
C HIS A 74 -14.57 17.24 23.63
N GLY A 75 -14.52 18.35 22.91
CA GLY A 75 -13.32 19.13 22.64
C GLY A 75 -12.43 19.32 23.86
N GLY A 76 -11.29 18.65 23.85
CA GLY A 76 -10.15 18.94 24.70
C GLY A 76 -8.96 19.24 23.78
N LYS A 77 -8.52 20.49 23.74
CA LYS A 77 -7.18 20.80 23.25
C LYS A 77 -6.19 20.04 24.14
N THR A 78 -5.37 19.18 23.55
CA THR A 78 -4.08 18.84 24.14
C THR A 78 -3.01 19.00 23.09
N GLU A 79 -2.16 19.99 23.34
CA GLU A 79 -0.80 20.01 22.84
C GLU A 79 -0.06 18.75 23.32
N GLN A 80 0.88 18.31 22.50
CA GLN A 80 1.86 17.26 22.75
C GLN A 80 1.35 15.82 22.65
N GLY A 81 1.91 15.13 21.65
CA GLY A 81 1.70 13.72 21.41
C GLY A 81 2.15 12.90 22.61
N LEU A 82 1.19 12.17 23.17
CA LEU A 82 1.34 10.92 23.90
C LEU A 82 -0.07 10.30 23.91
N SER A 83 -0.22 9.13 23.28
CA SER A 83 -1.49 8.39 23.29
C SER A 83 -1.91 8.11 24.74
N PRO A 84 -3.12 8.51 25.18
CA PRO A 84 -3.63 8.04 26.45
C PRO A 84 -4.10 6.59 26.29
N LYS A 85 -3.35 5.65 26.88
CA LYS A 85 -3.89 4.34 27.25
C LYS A 85 -4.99 4.58 28.28
N SER A 86 -6.25 4.66 27.87
CA SER A 86 -7.38 4.56 28.78
C SER A 86 -7.67 3.09 29.07
N LYS A 87 -7.57 2.70 30.35
CA LYS A 87 -8.14 1.45 30.86
C LYS A 87 -9.67 1.49 30.65
N PRO A 88 -10.32 0.38 30.27
CA PRO A 88 -11.77 0.33 30.26
C PRO A 88 -12.27 0.33 31.71
N PHE A 89 -13.03 1.34 32.09
CA PHE A 89 -13.87 1.28 33.28
C PHE A 89 -15.02 0.33 32.97
N ALA A 90 -15.09 -0.78 33.70
CA ALA A 90 -16.27 -1.61 33.76
C ALA A 90 -17.37 -0.85 34.50
N THR A 91 -18.45 -0.54 33.80
CA THR A 91 -19.76 -0.33 34.42
C THR A 91 -20.78 -1.12 33.61
N ASP A 92 -21.22 -2.24 34.18
CA ASP A 92 -22.50 -2.86 33.87
C ASP A 92 -23.60 -1.80 34.08
N ASN A 93 -24.21 -1.36 32.97
CA ASN A 93 -25.59 -0.91 32.80
C ASN A 93 -25.72 -0.14 31.48
N GLY A 94 -26.23 -0.81 30.44
CA GLY A 94 -26.75 -0.20 29.20
C GLY A 94 -25.72 0.53 28.34
N ALA A 95 -25.09 -0.15 27.39
CA ALA A 95 -24.36 0.53 26.33
C ALA A 95 -25.30 1.52 25.63
N MET A 96 -25.04 2.82 25.75
CA MET A 96 -25.87 3.85 25.14
C MET A 96 -25.81 3.72 23.61
N PRO A 97 -26.94 3.94 22.91
CA PRO A 97 -26.94 3.97 21.47
C PRO A 97 -26.04 5.10 20.97
N HIS A 98 -25.37 4.87 19.84
CA HIS A 98 -24.43 5.82 19.26
C HIS A 98 -25.18 6.77 18.32
N LYS A 99 -24.99 8.08 18.52
CA LYS A 99 -25.62 9.13 17.72
C LYS A 99 -24.64 9.61 16.66
N LEU A 100 -25.01 9.49 15.40
CA LEU A 100 -24.26 9.97 14.24
C LEU A 100 -24.94 11.19 13.65
N GLU A 101 -24.20 12.28 13.47
CA GLU A 101 -24.71 13.47 12.80
C GLU A 101 -24.54 13.33 11.28
N LYS A 102 -25.56 13.72 10.50
CA LYS A 102 -25.51 13.75 9.03
C LYS A 102 -24.29 14.51 8.51
N ALA A 103 -23.95 15.62 9.16
CA ALA A 103 -22.80 16.45 8.79
C ALA A 103 -21.46 15.69 8.95
N ASP A 104 -21.32 14.89 10.01
CA ASP A 104 -20.11 14.11 10.27
C ASP A 104 -19.96 12.97 9.26
N LEU A 105 -21.07 12.32 8.88
CA LEU A 105 -21.08 11.32 7.82
C LEU A 105 -20.69 11.91 6.46
N LEU A 106 -21.27 13.05 6.07
CA LEU A 106 -20.91 13.73 4.82
C LEU A 106 -19.46 14.21 4.83
N LYS A 107 -18.94 14.65 5.99
CA LYS A 107 -17.53 15.01 6.16
C LYS A 107 -16.61 13.80 5.99
N ALA A 108 -16.91 12.68 6.62
CA ALA A 108 -16.13 11.45 6.45
C ALA A 108 -16.13 10.96 4.99
N ILE A 109 -17.28 11.06 4.31
CA ILE A 109 -17.38 10.77 2.87
C ILE A 109 -16.53 11.73 2.04
N GLN A 110 -16.55 13.04 2.36
CA GLN A 110 -15.73 14.05 1.69
C GLN A 110 -14.23 13.74 1.84
N GLU A 111 -13.79 13.41 3.05
CA GLU A 111 -12.40 13.02 3.33
C GLU A 111 -11.99 11.77 2.55
N ARG A 112 -12.89 10.78 2.46
CA ARG A 112 -12.64 9.57 1.68
C ARG A 112 -12.56 9.83 0.18
N LEU A 113 -13.42 10.70 -0.33
CA LEU A 113 -13.51 11.05 -1.75
C LEU A 113 -12.23 11.73 -2.25
N ILE A 114 -11.56 12.53 -1.41
CA ILE A 114 -10.35 13.28 -1.78
C ILE A 114 -9.04 12.51 -1.51
N ALA A 115 -9.10 11.37 -0.80
CA ALA A 115 -7.91 10.67 -0.32
C ALA A 115 -6.97 10.21 -1.44
N ASN A 116 -7.52 9.80 -2.59
CA ASN A 116 -6.78 9.22 -3.71
C ASN A 116 -6.95 10.02 -5.02
N VAL A 117 -7.10 11.34 -4.91
CA VAL A 117 -7.18 12.22 -6.09
C VAL A 117 -5.79 12.41 -6.69
N HIS A 118 -5.66 12.15 -7.99
CA HIS A 118 -4.37 12.21 -8.72
C HIS A 118 -4.23 13.48 -9.58
N SER A 119 -5.31 14.24 -9.78
CA SER A 119 -5.31 15.49 -10.54
C SER A 119 -6.36 16.46 -9.97
N ASN A 120 -6.15 17.77 -10.17
CA ASN A 120 -7.04 18.79 -9.60
C ASN A 120 -8.49 18.68 -10.12
N ASP A 121 -8.68 18.23 -11.36
CA ASP A 121 -10.01 18.01 -11.95
C ASP A 121 -10.75 16.80 -11.35
N GLY A 122 -10.02 15.96 -10.60
CA GLY A 122 -10.57 14.84 -9.85
C GLY A 122 -11.21 15.24 -8.51
N TYR A 123 -11.15 16.52 -8.11
CA TYR A 123 -11.79 16.97 -6.88
C TYR A 123 -13.30 17.16 -7.05
N PHE A 124 -14.04 16.53 -6.15
CA PHE A 124 -15.49 16.66 -6.02
C PHE A 124 -15.84 17.16 -4.62
N GLU A 125 -16.88 18.00 -4.56
CA GLU A 125 -17.51 18.45 -3.33
C GLU A 125 -18.77 17.61 -3.07
N VAL A 126 -18.86 17.07 -1.86
CA VAL A 126 -20.05 16.39 -1.33
C VAL A 126 -21.11 17.42 -0.99
N ILE A 127 -22.30 17.27 -1.56
CA ILE A 127 -23.42 18.20 -1.37
C ILE A 127 -24.33 17.68 -0.26
N ASP A 128 -24.94 16.51 -0.50
CA ASP A 128 -25.89 15.88 0.40
C ASP A 128 -26.09 14.41 0.01
N PHE A 129 -26.75 13.61 0.84
CA PHE A 129 -27.26 12.30 0.48
C PHE A 129 -28.32 12.38 -0.63
N ALA A 130 -28.35 11.38 -1.51
CA ALA A 130 -29.47 11.17 -2.42
C ALA A 130 -30.65 10.54 -1.67
N SER A 131 -31.84 10.53 -2.29
CA SER A 131 -33.05 9.99 -1.67
C SER A 131 -33.02 8.49 -1.41
N ASP A 132 -32.07 7.76 -1.98
CA ASP A 132 -31.88 6.32 -1.80
C ASP A 132 -30.86 5.97 -0.70
N ALA A 133 -30.23 6.97 -0.08
CA ALA A 133 -29.30 6.75 1.02
C ALA A 133 -30.02 6.15 2.23
N THR A 134 -29.59 4.97 2.64
CA THR A 134 -30.27 4.17 3.67
C THR A 134 -29.26 3.53 4.59
N ILE A 135 -29.52 3.53 5.89
CA ILE A 135 -28.79 2.74 6.88
C ILE A 135 -29.62 1.50 7.23
N THR A 136 -29.01 0.33 7.10
CA THR A 136 -29.65 -0.95 7.47
C THR A 136 -28.78 -1.76 8.43
N ASP A 137 -29.40 -2.62 9.23
CA ASP A 137 -28.69 -3.68 9.94
C ASP A 137 -28.59 -4.97 9.08
N ARG A 138 -28.17 -6.07 9.72
CA ARG A 138 -28.03 -7.39 9.10
C ARG A 138 -29.36 -7.98 8.62
N ASP A 139 -30.47 -7.59 9.24
CA ASP A 139 -31.82 -8.09 8.95
C ASP A 139 -32.59 -7.14 8.01
N ASP A 140 -31.89 -6.18 7.40
CA ASP A 140 -32.42 -5.13 6.51
C ASP A 140 -33.42 -4.18 7.21
N ASN A 141 -33.37 -4.05 8.54
CA ASN A 141 -34.14 -3.04 9.26
C ASN A 141 -33.58 -1.65 8.97
N ILE A 142 -34.45 -0.71 8.59
CA ILE A 142 -34.05 0.64 8.19
C ILE A 142 -33.99 1.58 9.40
N TYR A 143 -32.91 2.35 9.50
CA TYR A 143 -32.70 3.38 10.51
C TYR A 143 -32.87 4.77 9.89
N PHE A 144 -33.85 5.53 10.38
CA PHE A 144 -34.18 6.86 9.88
C PHE A 144 -33.49 7.97 10.68
N ALA A 145 -33.23 9.08 10.01
CA ALA A 145 -32.76 10.29 10.67
C ALA A 145 -33.87 10.97 11.46
N ASN A 146 -33.53 11.50 12.63
CA ASN A 146 -34.35 12.36 13.46
C ASN A 146 -34.53 13.75 12.81
N GLN A 147 -35.37 14.60 13.40
CA GLN A 147 -35.62 15.97 12.93
C GLN A 147 -34.35 16.85 12.91
N ASP A 148 -33.38 16.56 13.77
CA ASP A 148 -32.08 17.25 13.81
C ASP A 148 -31.10 16.71 12.73
N GLY A 149 -31.51 15.72 11.94
CA GLY A 149 -30.68 15.08 10.92
C GLY A 149 -29.76 13.98 11.45
N SER A 150 -29.85 13.63 12.73
CA SER A 150 -29.02 12.58 13.33
C SER A 150 -29.63 11.18 13.20
N VAL A 151 -28.80 10.15 13.17
CA VAL A 151 -29.24 8.74 13.24
C VAL A 151 -28.73 8.14 14.54
N THR A 152 -29.61 7.43 15.25
CA THR A 152 -29.26 6.72 16.48
C THR A 152 -29.20 5.22 16.20
N LEU A 153 -28.01 4.63 16.35
CA LEU A 153 -27.78 3.21 16.12
C LEU A 153 -27.57 2.47 17.44
N PRO A 154 -28.21 1.30 17.65
CA PRO A 154 -27.98 0.51 18.85
C PRO A 154 -26.56 -0.05 18.82
N THR A 155 -25.80 0.15 19.90
CA THR A 155 -24.46 -0.41 20.04
C THR A 155 -24.48 -1.87 20.51
N GLN A 156 -25.65 -2.33 21.00
CA GLN A 156 -25.94 -3.70 21.39
C GLN A 156 -27.25 -4.18 20.71
N PRO A 157 -27.32 -5.43 20.21
CA PRO A 157 -26.23 -6.41 20.15
C PRO A 157 -25.08 -5.94 19.26
N ILE A 158 -23.87 -6.44 19.50
CA ILE A 158 -22.70 -6.10 18.69
C ILE A 158 -22.94 -6.55 17.25
N GLN A 159 -22.95 -5.60 16.32
CA GLN A 159 -23.22 -5.87 14.92
C GLN A 159 -22.63 -4.82 13.99
N GLN A 160 -22.71 -5.10 12.68
CA GLN A 160 -22.33 -4.15 11.66
C GLN A 160 -23.58 -3.56 11.02
N PHE A 161 -23.60 -2.25 10.85
CA PHE A 161 -24.60 -1.53 10.07
C PHE A 161 -24.02 -1.22 8.69
N LEU A 162 -24.90 -0.99 7.71
CA LEU A 162 -24.53 -0.64 6.35
C LEU A 162 -25.21 0.67 5.93
N LEU A 163 -24.43 1.71 5.68
CA LEU A 163 -24.87 2.91 4.95
C LEU A 163 -24.65 2.66 3.45
N ARG A 164 -25.75 2.51 2.72
CA ARG A 164 -25.79 2.27 1.26
C ARG A 164 -26.53 3.36 0.50
N GLY A 165 -26.44 3.33 -0.82
CA GLY A 165 -27.09 4.28 -1.72
C GLY A 165 -26.12 5.30 -2.29
N HIS A 166 -26.61 6.47 -2.67
CA HIS A 166 -25.79 7.49 -3.31
C HIS A 166 -25.64 8.77 -2.48
N VAL A 167 -24.55 9.48 -2.75
CA VAL A 167 -24.30 10.85 -2.29
C VAL A 167 -24.25 11.77 -3.51
N ARG A 168 -24.90 12.91 -3.44
CA ARG A 168 -24.81 13.94 -4.49
C ARG A 168 -23.48 14.65 -4.37
N VAL A 169 -22.78 14.74 -5.49
CA VAL A 169 -21.49 15.43 -5.59
C VAL A 169 -21.48 16.39 -6.77
N ARG A 170 -20.58 17.36 -6.77
CA ARG A 170 -20.30 18.20 -7.93
C ARG A 170 -18.80 18.41 -8.09
N PRO A 171 -18.31 18.73 -9.29
CA PRO A 171 -16.92 19.16 -9.46
C PRO A 171 -16.62 20.31 -8.50
N TYR A 172 -15.48 20.23 -7.82
CA TYR A 172 -15.09 21.24 -6.85
C TYR A 172 -14.97 22.61 -7.54
N LYS A 173 -15.54 23.64 -6.90
CA LYS A 173 -15.39 25.02 -7.32
C LYS A 173 -15.06 25.87 -6.11
N GLU A 174 -14.07 26.74 -6.27
CA GLU A 174 -13.63 27.63 -5.21
C GLU A 174 -14.76 28.57 -4.77
N LYS A 175 -14.83 28.80 -3.46
CA LYS A 175 -15.80 29.71 -2.86
C LYS A 175 -15.38 31.16 -3.14
N PRO A 176 -16.34 32.09 -3.30
CA PRO A 176 -16.03 33.52 -3.41
C PRO A 176 -15.26 34.02 -2.20
N ILE A 177 -14.24 34.84 -2.43
CA ILE A 177 -13.39 35.43 -1.39
C ILE A 177 -13.86 36.85 -1.10
N GLN A 178 -14.18 37.13 0.16
CA GLN A 178 -14.63 38.42 0.66
C GLN A 178 -13.47 39.26 1.20
N THR A 179 -12.59 38.65 2.01
CA THR A 179 -11.45 39.33 2.63
C THR A 179 -10.15 38.64 2.23
N PRO A 180 -9.52 39.04 1.11
CA PRO A 180 -8.34 38.36 0.61
C PRO A 180 -7.17 38.44 1.60
N ALA A 181 -6.45 37.33 1.75
CA ALA A 181 -5.18 37.30 2.44
C ALA A 181 -4.16 38.23 1.75
N LYS A 182 -3.32 38.90 2.54
CA LYS A 182 -2.28 39.80 2.00
C LYS A 182 -1.00 39.07 1.62
N SER A 183 -0.63 38.08 2.43
CA SER A 183 0.60 37.31 2.29
C SER A 183 0.41 35.90 2.82
N VAL A 184 1.25 34.99 2.33
CA VAL A 184 1.25 33.57 2.67
C VAL A 184 2.67 33.16 2.98
N ASP A 185 2.87 32.54 4.15
CA ASP A 185 4.14 31.93 4.54
C ASP A 185 4.29 30.60 3.80
N ILE A 186 5.26 30.51 2.89
CA ILE A 186 5.51 29.31 2.11
C ILE A 186 6.48 28.41 2.88
N ARG A 187 5.96 27.27 3.29
CA ARG A 187 6.68 26.19 3.96
C ARG A 187 6.94 25.05 2.99
N TYR A 188 8.03 24.34 3.23
CA TYR A 188 8.49 23.25 2.37
C TYR A 188 8.94 22.05 3.20
N THR A 189 8.53 20.87 2.75
CA THR A 189 8.99 19.59 3.28
C THR A 189 9.23 18.64 2.12
N VAL A 190 10.25 17.78 2.24
CA VAL A 190 10.68 16.89 1.17
C VAL A 190 10.97 15.49 1.71
N GLN A 191 10.58 14.48 0.95
CA GLN A 191 10.91 13.09 1.20
C GLN A 191 11.80 12.56 0.06
N PHE A 192 12.82 11.78 0.43
CA PHE A 192 13.69 11.12 -0.54
C PHE A 192 13.49 9.60 -0.48
N THR A 193 13.57 8.95 -1.63
CA THR A 193 13.50 7.49 -1.76
C THR A 193 14.60 7.03 -2.71
N PRO A 194 15.54 6.18 -2.27
CA PRO A 194 16.56 5.66 -3.17
C PRO A 194 15.93 4.75 -4.21
N LEU A 195 16.36 4.87 -5.47
CA LEU A 195 15.90 4.00 -6.56
C LEU A 195 16.43 2.58 -6.41
N ASN A 196 17.67 2.46 -5.96
CA ASN A 196 18.33 1.18 -5.71
C ASN A 196 18.12 0.79 -4.23
N PRO A 197 18.03 -0.51 -3.91
CA PRO A 197 18.06 -0.96 -2.53
C PRO A 197 19.33 -0.46 -1.83
N ASP A 198 19.15 0.26 -0.73
CA ASP A 198 20.25 0.83 0.03
C ASP A 198 19.89 0.77 1.52
N ASP A 199 20.40 -0.27 2.20
CA ASP A 199 20.12 -0.51 3.62
C ASP A 199 20.73 0.56 4.54
N ASP A 200 21.73 1.30 4.05
CA ASP A 200 22.37 2.38 4.78
C ASP A 200 21.59 3.70 4.67
N PHE A 201 20.63 3.81 3.73
CA PHE A 201 19.82 4.99 3.57
C PHE A 201 18.82 5.14 4.72
N LYS A 202 19.08 6.12 5.59
CA LYS A 202 18.17 6.49 6.67
C LYS A 202 17.30 7.67 6.22
N PRO A 203 15.97 7.51 6.15
CA PRO A 203 15.10 8.59 5.73
C PRO A 203 15.25 9.78 6.67
N VAL A 204 15.45 10.96 6.09
CA VAL A 204 15.46 12.22 6.85
C VAL A 204 14.09 12.40 7.49
N LEU A 205 14.06 12.71 8.80
CA LEU A 205 12.81 13.03 9.50
C LEU A 205 12.11 14.17 8.76
N LYS A 206 10.79 14.09 8.57
CA LYS A 206 10.01 15.15 7.90
C LYS A 206 10.08 16.43 8.72
N ASP A 207 11.04 17.29 8.40
CA ASP A 207 11.10 18.66 8.90
C ASP A 207 10.42 19.60 7.91
N THR A 208 9.80 20.65 8.44
CA THR A 208 9.10 21.66 7.67
C THR A 208 9.86 22.97 7.82
N LYS A 209 10.45 23.46 6.72
CA LYS A 209 11.22 24.69 6.70
C LYS A 209 10.39 25.83 6.10
N LEU A 210 10.48 27.02 6.68
CA LEU A 210 9.99 28.24 6.02
C LEU A 210 10.93 28.60 4.87
N LEU A 211 10.43 28.67 3.65
CA LEU A 211 11.21 29.10 2.49
C LEU A 211 11.22 30.62 2.36
N LYS A 212 10.03 31.21 2.28
CA LYS A 212 9.80 32.64 2.05
C LYS A 212 8.34 33.00 2.30
N THR A 213 8.08 34.27 2.55
CA THR A 213 6.72 34.82 2.61
C THR A 213 6.42 35.53 1.29
N LEU A 214 5.32 35.17 0.64
CA LEU A 214 4.94 35.69 -0.68
C LEU A 214 3.55 36.33 -0.65
N ALA A 215 3.30 37.26 -1.56
CA ALA A 215 1.97 37.81 -1.78
C ALA A 215 1.10 36.86 -2.62
N ILE A 216 -0.21 37.08 -2.60
CA ILE A 216 -1.13 36.36 -3.49
C ILE A 216 -0.78 36.67 -4.95
N GLY A 217 -0.68 35.63 -5.78
CA GLY A 217 -0.32 35.77 -7.19
C GLY A 217 1.18 35.74 -7.49
N ASP A 218 2.05 35.78 -6.46
CA ASP A 218 3.47 35.50 -6.63
C ASP A 218 3.68 34.03 -7.01
N THR A 219 4.87 33.70 -7.50
CA THR A 219 5.14 32.38 -8.09
C THR A 219 6.35 31.68 -7.51
N ILE A 220 6.30 30.34 -7.53
CA ILE A 220 7.42 29.44 -7.24
C ILE A 220 7.54 28.43 -8.37
N THR A 221 8.74 28.28 -8.90
CA THR A 221 9.00 27.36 -10.01
C THR A 221 9.48 25.98 -9.54
N SER A 222 9.25 24.98 -10.38
CA SER A 222 9.78 23.62 -10.17
C SER A 222 11.31 23.58 -10.06
N GLN A 223 12.04 24.54 -10.64
CA GLN A 223 13.50 24.66 -10.58
C GLN A 223 13.97 25.17 -9.22
N GLU A 224 13.29 26.18 -8.65
CA GLU A 224 13.58 26.68 -7.32
C GLU A 224 13.38 25.58 -6.27
N LEU A 225 12.29 24.82 -6.39
CA LEU A 225 12.02 23.68 -5.51
C LEU A 225 13.05 22.57 -5.67
N LEU A 226 13.44 22.23 -6.91
CA LEU A 226 14.50 21.25 -7.17
C LEU A 226 15.84 21.68 -6.56
N ALA A 227 16.23 22.95 -6.70
CA ALA A 227 17.46 23.48 -6.11
C ALA A 227 17.42 23.39 -4.58
N GLN A 228 16.29 23.72 -3.97
CA GLN A 228 16.10 23.61 -2.53
C GLN A 228 16.14 22.15 -2.05
N ALA A 229 15.51 21.24 -2.78
CA ALA A 229 15.55 19.80 -2.52
C ALA A 229 16.98 19.27 -2.59
N GLN A 230 17.74 19.63 -3.64
CA GLN A 230 19.12 19.21 -3.80
C GLN A 230 20.03 19.77 -2.69
N SER A 231 19.78 21.00 -2.21
CA SER A 231 20.51 21.56 -1.05
C SER A 231 20.28 20.70 0.20
N ILE A 232 19.02 20.36 0.50
CA ILE A 232 18.67 19.53 1.66
C ILE A 232 19.26 18.11 1.52
N LEU A 233 19.24 17.55 0.32
CA LEU A 233 19.86 16.27 0.03
C LEU A 233 21.38 16.32 0.25
N ASN A 234 22.06 17.38 -0.22
CA ASN A 234 23.49 17.53 -0.04
C ASN A 234 23.90 17.66 1.44
N GLU A 235 23.09 18.34 2.25
CA GLU A 235 23.32 18.51 3.69
C GLU A 235 23.18 17.18 4.46
N SER A 236 22.20 16.35 4.08
CA SER A 236 21.89 15.10 4.79
C SER A 236 22.58 13.86 4.21
N HIS A 237 22.75 13.81 2.89
CA HIS A 237 23.19 12.65 2.10
C HIS A 237 24.04 13.11 0.89
N PRO A 238 25.27 13.62 1.11
CA PRO A 238 26.09 14.27 0.08
C PRO A 238 26.48 13.37 -1.11
N ASN A 239 26.40 12.05 -0.94
CA ASN A 239 26.75 11.07 -1.98
C ASN A 239 25.60 10.79 -2.95
N TYR A 240 24.44 11.43 -2.80
CA TYR A 240 23.29 11.22 -3.67
C TYR A 240 23.01 12.45 -4.54
N THR A 241 22.28 12.20 -5.62
CA THR A 241 21.70 13.21 -6.49
C THR A 241 20.22 12.94 -6.66
N ILE A 242 19.43 13.99 -6.86
CA ILE A 242 18.04 13.82 -7.29
C ILE A 242 18.05 13.24 -8.71
N TYR A 243 17.27 12.18 -8.91
CA TYR A 243 17.04 11.57 -10.21
C TYR A 243 15.79 12.17 -10.86
N GLU A 244 14.64 12.02 -10.19
CA GLU A 244 13.37 12.57 -10.68
C GLU A 244 12.41 12.93 -9.53
N ARG A 245 11.39 13.73 -9.85
CA ARG A 245 10.29 14.07 -8.94
C ARG A 245 9.23 12.98 -9.03
N ASP A 246 8.80 12.47 -7.88
CA ASP A 246 7.70 11.50 -7.76
C ASP A 246 6.36 12.20 -7.50
N SER A 247 6.35 13.24 -6.66
CA SER A 247 5.12 14.02 -6.40
C SER A 247 5.42 15.41 -5.85
N SER A 248 4.49 16.33 -6.08
CA SER A 248 4.51 17.69 -5.54
C SER A 248 3.08 18.18 -5.28
N ILE A 249 2.79 18.52 -4.02
CA ILE A 249 1.45 18.90 -3.56
C ILE A 249 1.55 20.14 -2.68
N VAL A 250 0.66 21.10 -2.89
CA VAL A 250 0.51 22.28 -2.02
C VAL A 250 -0.73 22.15 -1.16
N THR A 251 -0.55 22.18 0.16
CA THR A 251 -1.65 22.28 1.11
C THR A 251 -1.82 23.73 1.54
N HIS A 252 -3.04 24.25 1.45
CA HIS A 252 -3.37 25.64 1.71
C HIS A 252 -3.98 25.77 3.10
N ASP A 253 -3.22 26.29 4.07
CA ASP A 253 -3.65 26.34 5.46
C ASP A 253 -4.09 24.96 5.99
N ASN A 254 -5.38 24.81 6.33
CA ASN A 254 -6.02 23.55 6.70
C ASN A 254 -7.09 23.13 5.68
N ASP A 255 -7.04 23.65 4.46
CA ASP A 255 -7.98 23.29 3.39
C ASP A 255 -7.72 21.83 2.96
N ILE A 256 -8.81 21.09 2.83
CA ILE A 256 -8.81 19.71 2.39
C ILE A 256 -8.54 19.60 0.88
N PHE A 257 -8.86 20.64 0.12
CA PHE A 257 -8.61 20.71 -1.32
C PHE A 257 -7.20 21.25 -1.58
N ARG A 258 -6.27 20.31 -1.77
CA ARG A 258 -4.86 20.59 -2.06
C ARG A 258 -4.67 20.88 -3.56
N THR A 259 -3.60 21.59 -3.91
CA THR A 259 -3.19 21.74 -5.31
C THR A 259 -2.15 20.67 -5.64
N ILE A 260 -2.49 19.76 -6.55
CA ILE A 260 -1.57 18.77 -7.11
C ILE A 260 -0.81 19.41 -8.27
N LEU A 261 0.52 19.43 -8.18
CA LEU A 261 1.39 20.02 -9.20
C LEU A 261 1.85 18.94 -10.21
N PRO A 262 2.15 19.32 -11.46
CA PRO A 262 2.65 18.38 -12.47
C PRO A 262 3.92 17.64 -12.03
N ILE A 263 3.99 16.34 -12.30
CA ILE A 263 5.11 15.49 -11.90
C ILE A 263 6.19 15.47 -12.99
N ASP A 264 5.80 15.09 -14.21
CA ASP A 264 6.72 14.79 -15.33
C ASP A 264 7.13 16.01 -16.17
N GLN A 265 6.79 17.22 -15.72
CA GLN A 265 7.08 18.44 -16.45
C GLN A 265 7.38 19.61 -15.52
N LYS A 266 8.06 20.62 -16.08
CA LYS A 266 8.28 21.90 -15.41
C LYS A 266 6.94 22.56 -15.11
N PHE A 267 6.83 23.17 -13.94
CA PHE A 267 5.65 23.92 -13.54
C PHE A 267 6.01 25.22 -12.82
N THR A 268 5.01 26.08 -12.73
CA THR A 268 5.04 27.29 -11.91
C THR A 268 3.81 27.28 -11.02
N TYR A 269 4.01 27.13 -9.72
CA TYR A 269 2.94 27.32 -8.75
C TYR A 269 2.72 28.82 -8.55
N ARG A 270 1.46 29.26 -8.63
CA ARG A 270 1.06 30.63 -8.33
C ARG A 270 0.31 30.64 -7.00
N VAL A 271 0.75 31.45 -6.05
CA VAL A 271 0.18 31.51 -4.70
C VAL A 271 -1.32 31.78 -4.80
N LYS A 272 -2.10 30.78 -4.38
CA LYS A 272 -3.55 30.74 -4.55
C LYS A 272 -4.24 31.77 -3.65
N ASN A 273 -5.18 32.52 -4.23
CA ASN A 273 -6.01 33.47 -3.49
C ASN A 273 -6.89 32.74 -2.47
N ARG A 274 -7.10 33.34 -1.30
CA ARG A 274 -7.91 32.78 -0.21
C ARG A 274 -8.32 33.84 0.80
N GLU A 275 -9.23 33.48 1.68
CA GLU A 275 -9.59 34.30 2.84
C GLU A 275 -8.41 34.49 3.80
N GLN A 276 -8.34 35.67 4.39
CA GLN A 276 -7.44 35.96 5.48
C GLN A 276 -7.68 34.98 6.64
N ALA A 277 -6.61 34.32 7.11
CA ALA A 277 -6.69 33.43 8.25
C ALA A 277 -6.92 34.20 9.56
N TYR A 278 -7.71 33.60 10.45
CA TYR A 278 -7.97 34.09 11.79
C TYR A 278 -7.84 32.96 12.80
N LYS A 279 -7.37 33.30 14.00
CA LYS A 279 -7.33 32.38 15.15
C LYS A 279 -8.11 33.01 16.30
N ALA A 280 -8.96 32.22 16.95
CA ALA A 280 -9.61 32.67 18.18
C ALA A 280 -8.58 32.77 19.31
N ASN A 281 -8.50 33.94 19.95
CA ASN A 281 -7.70 34.12 21.14
C ASN A 281 -8.31 33.27 22.26
N SER A 282 -7.53 32.37 22.86
CA SER A 282 -8.01 31.41 23.86
C SER A 282 -8.48 32.05 25.17
N LYS A 283 -8.25 33.35 25.38
CA LYS A 283 -8.66 34.08 26.59
C LYS A 283 -9.90 34.95 26.36
N THR A 284 -10.12 35.43 25.14
CA THR A 284 -11.17 36.42 24.84
C THR A 284 -12.20 35.93 23.82
N ASP A 285 -11.95 34.79 23.17
CA ASP A 285 -12.71 34.25 22.02
C ASP A 285 -12.87 35.21 20.83
N ILE A 286 -12.11 36.32 20.84
CA ILE A 286 -12.06 37.26 19.73
C ILE A 286 -11.16 36.70 18.63
N LYS A 287 -11.61 36.78 17.37
CA LYS A 287 -10.84 36.37 16.20
C LYS A 287 -9.75 37.38 15.89
N GLU A 288 -8.50 36.96 16.02
CA GLU A 288 -7.32 37.73 15.68
C GLU A 288 -6.75 37.27 14.35
N LYS A 289 -6.23 38.21 13.54
CA LYS A 289 -5.59 37.89 12.26
C LYS A 289 -4.34 37.05 12.51
N THR A 290 -4.13 36.04 11.68
CA THR A 290 -2.92 35.22 11.69
C THR A 290 -2.40 35.06 10.26
N ASN A 291 -1.14 34.66 10.09
CA ASN A 291 -0.58 34.47 8.77
C ASN A 291 -1.25 33.26 8.10
N ASN A 292 -1.59 33.41 6.82
CA ASN A 292 -1.90 32.26 5.98
C ASN A 292 -0.60 31.51 5.67
N THR A 293 -0.73 30.22 5.37
CA THR A 293 0.38 29.31 5.13
C THR A 293 0.12 28.43 3.91
N ASP A 294 1.18 28.15 3.17
CA ASP A 294 1.21 27.08 2.18
C ASP A 294 2.26 26.07 2.58
N LEU A 295 1.91 24.78 2.59
CA LEU A 295 2.87 23.70 2.73
C LEU A 295 3.06 22.99 1.39
N ILE A 296 4.20 23.22 0.77
CA ILE A 296 4.66 22.47 -0.40
C ILE A 296 5.32 21.18 0.11
N SER A 297 4.75 20.03 -0.23
CA SER A 297 5.28 18.70 0.10
C SER A 297 5.71 17.99 -1.18
N GLU A 298 6.99 17.65 -1.27
CA GLU A 298 7.54 16.93 -2.43
C GLU A 298 8.12 15.57 -2.04
N LYS A 299 8.12 14.66 -3.01
CA LYS A 299 8.87 13.41 -2.96
C LYS A 299 9.73 13.29 -4.20
N TYR A 300 10.99 12.92 -4.00
CA TYR A 300 11.96 12.69 -5.08
C TYR A 300 12.56 11.30 -4.98
N TYR A 301 12.79 10.69 -6.14
CA TYR A 301 13.68 9.56 -6.28
C TYR A 301 15.11 10.06 -6.35
N ILE A 302 16.01 9.37 -5.63
CA ILE A 302 17.43 9.72 -5.55
C ILE A 302 18.29 8.54 -5.97
N LEU A 303 19.50 8.84 -6.43
CA LEU A 303 20.48 7.86 -6.86
C LEU A 303 21.85 8.21 -6.27
N LYS A 304 22.62 7.19 -5.89
CA LYS A 304 24.01 7.41 -5.45
C LYS A 304 24.83 7.87 -6.65
N LYS A 305 25.69 8.86 -6.45
CA LYS A 305 26.48 9.47 -7.52
C LYS A 305 27.37 8.41 -8.18
N GLY A 306 27.21 8.25 -9.50
CA GLY A 306 27.96 7.28 -10.31
C GLY A 306 27.30 5.90 -10.45
N GLU A 307 26.16 5.67 -9.80
CA GLU A 307 25.35 4.47 -10.06
C GLU A 307 24.36 4.72 -11.21
N GLU A 308 23.91 3.63 -11.82
CA GLU A 308 22.76 3.60 -12.72
C GLU A 308 21.53 3.07 -11.99
N PRO A 309 20.30 3.47 -12.39
CA PRO A 309 19.08 2.92 -11.82
C PRO A 309 19.00 1.41 -12.02
N TYR A 310 18.48 0.70 -11.03
CA TYR A 310 18.17 -0.72 -11.14
C TYR A 310 17.20 -0.94 -12.31
N ASP A 311 17.65 -1.72 -13.30
CA ASP A 311 16.79 -2.15 -14.39
C ASP A 311 16.13 -3.48 -14.02
N PRO A 312 14.80 -3.52 -13.82
CA PRO A 312 14.10 -4.77 -13.52
C PRO A 312 14.13 -5.78 -14.66
N PHE A 313 14.51 -5.36 -15.88
CA PHE A 313 14.72 -6.22 -17.03
C PHE A 313 16.17 -6.67 -17.18
N ASP A 314 17.11 -6.03 -16.48
CA ASP A 314 18.48 -6.50 -16.42
C ASP A 314 18.51 -7.84 -15.68
N ARG A 315 19.07 -8.85 -16.35
CA ARG A 315 19.27 -10.18 -15.80
C ARG A 315 20.74 -10.47 -15.56
N SER A 316 21.64 -9.53 -15.85
CA SER A 316 23.08 -9.70 -15.74
C SER A 316 23.54 -9.98 -14.31
N HIS A 317 22.84 -9.41 -13.32
CA HIS A 317 23.07 -9.65 -11.91
C HIS A 317 22.44 -10.97 -11.39
N LEU A 318 21.62 -11.64 -12.22
CA LEU A 318 20.97 -12.90 -11.85
C LEU A 318 21.82 -14.10 -12.28
N LYS A 319 21.78 -15.16 -11.48
CA LYS A 319 22.47 -16.43 -11.75
C LYS A 319 21.48 -17.49 -12.21
N LEU A 320 21.81 -18.17 -13.31
CA LEU A 320 21.02 -19.26 -13.86
C LEU A 320 21.34 -20.59 -13.15
N PHE A 321 20.31 -21.25 -12.66
CA PHE A 321 20.38 -22.59 -12.10
C PHE A 321 19.49 -23.53 -12.90
N THR A 322 20.05 -24.66 -13.33
CA THR A 322 19.24 -25.79 -13.82
C THR A 322 19.08 -26.79 -12.68
N ILE A 323 17.85 -26.99 -12.22
CA ILE A 323 17.55 -27.90 -11.12
C ILE A 323 16.93 -29.16 -11.70
N LYS A 324 17.46 -30.33 -11.32
CA LYS A 324 16.97 -31.64 -11.72
C LYS A 324 16.54 -32.41 -10.48
N TYR A 325 15.31 -32.89 -10.45
CA TYR A 325 14.81 -33.78 -9.43
C TYR A 325 14.86 -35.20 -9.97
N VAL A 326 15.61 -36.07 -9.29
CA VAL A 326 15.90 -37.43 -9.75
C VAL A 326 15.50 -38.43 -8.69
N ASP A 327 14.83 -39.51 -9.11
CA ASP A 327 14.51 -40.63 -8.25
C ASP A 327 15.79 -41.34 -7.80
N ILE A 328 16.00 -41.48 -6.50
CA ILE A 328 17.26 -42.00 -5.96
C ILE A 328 17.51 -43.47 -6.30
N ASP A 329 16.45 -44.27 -6.47
CA ASP A 329 16.56 -45.72 -6.68
C ASP A 329 16.68 -46.04 -8.18
N THR A 330 15.83 -45.44 -9.00
CA THR A 330 15.75 -45.72 -10.44
C THR A 330 16.65 -44.81 -11.28
N LYS A 331 17.16 -43.72 -10.69
CA LYS A 331 17.88 -42.64 -11.39
C LYS A 331 17.06 -41.95 -12.49
N ALA A 332 15.74 -42.16 -12.50
CA ALA A 332 14.85 -41.51 -13.45
C ALA A 332 14.72 -40.01 -13.14
N LEU A 333 14.75 -39.18 -14.18
CA LEU A 333 14.45 -37.76 -14.04
C LEU A 333 12.94 -37.60 -13.79
N LEU A 334 12.60 -37.04 -12.63
CA LEU A 334 11.22 -36.73 -12.26
C LEU A 334 10.79 -35.40 -12.86
N LYS A 335 11.65 -34.38 -12.73
CA LYS A 335 11.39 -33.02 -13.20
C LYS A 335 12.69 -32.26 -13.38
N SER A 336 12.70 -31.30 -14.30
CA SER A 336 13.76 -30.31 -14.39
C SER A 336 13.21 -28.93 -14.65
N GLU A 337 13.87 -27.90 -14.14
CA GLU A 337 13.55 -26.51 -14.44
C GLU A 337 14.79 -25.61 -14.43
N GLN A 338 14.63 -24.42 -15.01
CA GLN A 338 15.65 -23.38 -15.03
C GLN A 338 15.13 -22.15 -14.32
N LEU A 339 15.87 -21.67 -13.33
CA LEU A 339 15.51 -20.51 -12.52
C LEU A 339 16.66 -19.50 -12.51
N LEU A 340 16.29 -18.22 -12.50
CA LEU A 340 17.22 -17.11 -12.29
C LEU A 340 17.04 -16.60 -10.86
N THR A 341 18.13 -16.45 -10.12
CA THR A 341 18.11 -15.90 -8.75
C THR A 341 19.14 -14.78 -8.59
N ALA A 342 18.78 -13.76 -7.81
CA ALA A 342 19.68 -12.67 -7.46
C ALA A 342 20.78 -13.09 -6.47
N SER A 343 20.59 -14.19 -5.73
CA SER A 343 21.55 -14.66 -4.73
C SER A 343 21.70 -16.18 -4.76
N GLU A 344 22.93 -16.67 -4.60
CA GLU A 344 23.20 -18.09 -4.37
C GLU A 344 22.71 -18.56 -3.01
N ARG A 345 22.47 -17.65 -2.05
CA ARG A 345 21.87 -17.98 -0.75
C ARG A 345 20.47 -18.59 -0.89
N ASN A 346 19.82 -18.36 -2.02
CA ASN A 346 18.52 -18.94 -2.32
C ASN A 346 18.61 -20.42 -2.76
N LEU A 347 19.81 -20.97 -2.97
CA LEU A 347 20.02 -22.39 -3.19
C LEU A 347 19.80 -23.17 -1.89
N ASP A 348 18.54 -23.30 -1.51
CA ASP A 348 18.08 -23.94 -0.29
C ASP A 348 16.69 -24.57 -0.53
N PHE A 349 16.22 -25.37 0.42
CA PHE A 349 14.95 -26.08 0.33
C PHE A 349 13.75 -25.18 0.63
N ARG A 350 12.79 -25.25 -0.29
CA ARG A 350 11.53 -24.52 -0.27
C ARG A 350 10.41 -25.42 0.22
N ASP A 351 9.79 -25.00 1.33
CA ASP A 351 8.45 -25.45 1.69
C ASP A 351 7.40 -24.60 0.96
N LEU A 352 6.52 -25.26 0.20
CA LEU A 352 5.43 -24.59 -0.52
C LEU A 352 4.36 -24.01 0.41
N TYR A 353 4.31 -24.44 1.67
CA TYR A 353 3.40 -23.91 2.68
C TYR A 353 3.97 -22.72 3.46
N ASP A 354 5.29 -22.48 3.39
CA ASP A 354 5.94 -21.35 4.07
C ASP A 354 6.17 -20.17 3.11
N PRO A 355 5.48 -19.03 3.30
CA PRO A 355 5.68 -17.85 2.45
C PRO A 355 7.10 -17.28 2.49
N ARG A 356 7.89 -17.58 3.53
CA ARG A 356 9.29 -17.13 3.67
C ARG A 356 10.22 -17.83 2.68
N ASP A 357 9.84 -19.02 2.23
CA ASP A 357 10.65 -19.86 1.35
C ASP A 357 10.44 -19.57 -0.13
N LYS A 358 9.66 -18.54 -0.49
CA LYS A 358 9.31 -18.22 -1.89
C LYS A 358 10.52 -18.02 -2.80
N ALA A 359 11.60 -17.46 -2.28
CA ALA A 359 12.82 -17.21 -3.04
C ALA A 359 13.73 -18.44 -3.15
N LYS A 360 13.53 -19.45 -2.29
CA LYS A 360 14.35 -20.67 -2.26
C LYS A 360 14.05 -21.57 -3.46
N LEU A 361 15.08 -22.22 -3.97
CA LEU A 361 15.06 -22.87 -5.27
C LEU A 361 14.64 -24.34 -5.26
N LEU A 362 14.95 -25.09 -4.20
CA LEU A 362 14.87 -26.55 -4.21
C LEU A 362 13.56 -27.02 -3.58
N TYR A 363 12.62 -27.60 -4.32
CA TYR A 363 11.37 -28.08 -3.73
C TYR A 363 11.60 -29.26 -2.78
N ASN A 364 10.91 -29.24 -1.64
CA ASN A 364 10.94 -30.33 -0.67
C ASN A 364 9.95 -31.48 -0.99
N ASN A 365 8.97 -31.22 -1.85
CA ASN A 365 8.01 -32.17 -2.41
C ASN A 365 7.64 -31.73 -3.83
N LEU A 366 7.12 -32.65 -4.64
CA LEU A 366 6.71 -32.36 -6.02
C LEU A 366 5.19 -32.47 -6.22
N ASP A 367 4.42 -32.46 -5.14
CA ASP A 367 2.96 -32.65 -5.17
C ASP A 367 2.27 -31.54 -5.98
N ALA A 368 2.81 -30.32 -5.95
CA ALA A 368 2.31 -29.19 -6.76
C ALA A 368 2.49 -29.36 -8.28
N PHE A 369 3.21 -30.41 -8.72
CA PHE A 369 3.47 -30.73 -10.12
C PHE A 369 2.87 -32.07 -10.54
N ASP A 370 1.90 -32.59 -9.78
CA ASP A 370 1.28 -33.91 -10.01
C ASP A 370 2.25 -35.11 -9.90
N ILE A 371 3.44 -34.90 -9.32
CA ILE A 371 4.45 -35.95 -9.06
C ILE A 371 4.36 -36.34 -7.58
N MET A 372 3.42 -37.24 -7.31
CA MET A 372 3.02 -37.59 -5.95
C MET A 372 4.03 -38.47 -5.22
N ASP A 373 3.95 -38.40 -3.88
CA ASP A 373 4.66 -39.28 -2.95
C ASP A 373 6.18 -39.19 -3.03
N TYR A 374 6.76 -38.09 -3.50
CA TYR A 374 8.20 -37.85 -3.43
C TYR A 374 8.56 -36.92 -2.27
N THR A 375 9.70 -37.17 -1.64
CA THR A 375 10.27 -36.33 -0.58
C THR A 375 11.78 -36.21 -0.70
N LEU A 376 12.34 -35.22 -0.02
CA LEU A 376 13.78 -35.00 0.06
C LEU A 376 14.50 -36.16 0.70
N THR A 377 15.52 -36.65 -0.02
CA THR A 377 16.53 -37.55 0.53
C THR A 377 17.68 -36.78 1.18
N GLY A 378 17.68 -35.44 1.16
CA GLY A 378 18.79 -34.60 1.63
C GLY A 378 20.10 -34.72 0.84
N LYS A 379 20.17 -35.60 -0.17
CA LYS A 379 21.29 -35.70 -1.12
C LYS A 379 21.09 -34.75 -2.29
N VAL A 380 22.09 -33.90 -2.52
CA VAL A 380 22.15 -32.95 -3.65
C VAL A 380 23.52 -33.03 -4.28
N GLU A 381 23.58 -33.10 -5.61
CA GLU A 381 24.82 -32.98 -6.38
C GLU A 381 24.82 -31.64 -7.11
N ASP A 382 25.81 -30.79 -6.83
CA ASP A 382 26.04 -29.53 -7.51
C ASP A 382 27.29 -29.67 -8.38
N ASN A 383 27.18 -29.36 -9.67
CA ASN A 383 28.33 -29.41 -10.57
C ASN A 383 29.32 -28.25 -10.35
N HIS A 384 28.95 -27.25 -9.55
CA HIS A 384 29.74 -26.04 -9.23
C HIS A 384 30.24 -25.25 -10.46
N ASP A 385 29.62 -25.46 -11.63
CA ASP A 385 29.95 -24.71 -12.85
C ASP A 385 29.29 -23.32 -12.77
N LYS A 386 30.11 -22.27 -12.81
CA LYS A 386 29.64 -20.88 -12.73
C LYS A 386 28.83 -20.43 -13.96
N ASN A 387 29.07 -21.05 -15.13
CA ASN A 387 28.44 -20.67 -16.39
C ASN A 387 27.20 -21.50 -16.70
N ASN A 388 27.13 -22.73 -16.16
CA ASN A 388 26.02 -23.65 -16.36
C ASN A 388 25.79 -24.48 -15.10
N ARG A 389 25.35 -23.82 -14.02
CA ARG A 389 25.17 -24.47 -12.73
C ARG A 389 23.99 -25.44 -12.79
N VAL A 390 24.28 -26.72 -12.56
CA VAL A 390 23.30 -27.79 -12.54
C VAL A 390 23.28 -28.39 -11.15
N VAL A 391 22.11 -28.37 -10.53
CA VAL A 391 21.87 -28.92 -9.20
C VAL A 391 20.92 -30.11 -9.33
N THR A 392 21.39 -31.29 -8.95
CA THR A 392 20.61 -32.53 -8.98
C THR A 392 20.16 -32.86 -7.56
N VAL A 393 18.86 -32.70 -7.30
CA VAL A 393 18.20 -33.04 -6.04
C VAL A 393 17.70 -34.47 -6.13
N TYR A 394 18.16 -35.33 -5.24
CA TYR A 394 17.69 -36.72 -5.18
C TYR A 394 16.44 -36.81 -4.31
N MET A 395 15.42 -37.47 -4.82
CA MET A 395 14.14 -37.65 -4.15
C MET A 395 13.81 -39.14 -4.02
N GLY A 396 13.20 -39.50 -2.90
CA GLY A 396 12.78 -40.87 -2.58
C GLY A 396 11.27 -40.93 -2.43
N LYS A 397 10.70 -42.12 -2.63
CA LYS A 397 9.27 -42.33 -2.37
C LYS A 397 8.98 -42.25 -0.88
N ARG A 398 7.93 -41.53 -0.52
CA ARG A 398 7.41 -41.42 0.84
C ARG A 398 6.85 -42.77 1.29
N PRO A 399 6.99 -43.11 2.58
CA PRO A 399 6.29 -44.25 3.15
C PRO A 399 4.78 -44.13 2.94
N LYS A 400 4.13 -45.26 2.68
CA LYS A 400 2.69 -45.31 2.43
C LYS A 400 1.92 -44.74 3.65
N GLY A 401 1.11 -43.72 3.41
CA GLY A 401 0.32 -43.03 4.45
C GLY A 401 0.98 -41.81 5.07
N ALA A 402 2.21 -41.46 4.68
CA ALA A 402 2.88 -40.24 5.13
C ALA A 402 2.27 -38.97 4.49
N LYS A 403 2.22 -37.88 5.25
CA LYS A 403 1.69 -36.57 4.80
C LYS A 403 2.62 -35.91 3.77
N GLY A 404 2.13 -34.89 3.05
CA GLY A 404 2.92 -34.09 2.09
C GLY A 404 4.11 -33.36 2.71
N SER A 405 4.01 -33.02 4.00
CA SER A 405 5.07 -32.38 4.79
C SER A 405 6.10 -33.36 5.35
N TYR A 406 6.03 -34.65 5.00
CA TYR A 406 6.96 -35.65 5.48
C TYR A 406 8.32 -35.50 4.78
N HIS A 407 9.39 -35.41 5.57
CA HIS A 407 10.75 -35.17 5.08
C HIS A 407 11.73 -36.20 5.61
N LEU A 408 12.15 -37.10 4.71
CA LEU A 408 13.01 -38.24 5.04
C LEU A 408 14.38 -37.83 5.61
N ALA A 409 14.86 -36.63 5.27
CA ALA A 409 16.11 -36.06 5.79
C ALA A 409 15.99 -35.31 7.14
N TYR A 410 14.79 -34.94 7.60
CA TYR A 410 14.60 -33.98 8.71
C TYR A 410 13.73 -34.47 9.87
N ASP A 411 12.84 -35.43 9.64
CA ASP A 411 11.92 -35.93 10.67
C ASP A 411 12.65 -36.91 11.62
N LYS A 412 13.39 -36.33 12.58
CA LYS A 412 14.31 -37.04 13.51
C LYS A 412 13.67 -38.13 14.35
N ASP A 413 12.37 -38.04 14.59
CA ASP A 413 11.65 -38.93 15.51
C ASP A 413 11.14 -40.21 14.82
N LEU A 414 11.32 -40.32 13.50
CA LEU A 414 10.78 -41.42 12.69
C LEU A 414 11.85 -42.34 12.10
N TYR A 415 13.13 -41.97 12.17
CA TYR A 415 14.25 -42.70 11.57
C TYR A 415 15.42 -42.83 12.53
N THR A 416 16.14 -43.94 12.40
CA THR A 416 17.42 -44.14 13.09
C THR A 416 18.48 -43.17 12.56
N GLU A 417 19.52 -42.95 13.36
CA GLU A 417 20.65 -42.10 12.96
C GLU A 417 21.39 -42.67 11.74
N GLU A 418 21.51 -44.00 11.65
CA GLU A 418 22.10 -44.72 10.51
C GLU A 418 21.29 -44.52 9.23
N GLU A 419 19.96 -44.59 9.29
CA GLU A 419 19.11 -44.31 8.13
C GLU A 419 19.25 -42.85 7.70
N ARG A 420 19.35 -41.90 8.64
CA ARG A 420 19.55 -40.48 8.33
C ARG A 420 20.93 -40.18 7.72
N GLU A 421 21.98 -40.90 8.11
CA GLU A 421 23.33 -40.72 7.54
C GLU A 421 23.39 -41.05 6.04
N VAL A 422 22.55 -41.99 5.57
CA VAL A 422 22.41 -42.30 4.13
C VAL A 422 21.86 -41.10 3.34
N TYR A 423 21.19 -40.16 4.03
CA TYR A 423 20.39 -39.09 3.47
C TYR A 423 20.89 -37.67 3.88
N SER A 424 22.00 -37.56 4.62
CA SER A 424 22.47 -36.27 5.14
C SER A 424 23.59 -35.65 4.29
N TYR A 425 23.27 -34.78 3.33
CA TYR A 425 24.33 -33.99 2.63
C TYR A 425 24.30 -32.49 2.93
N LEU A 426 23.24 -31.95 3.53
CA LEU A 426 23.17 -30.50 3.81
C LEU A 426 24.09 -29.98 4.92
N ARG A 427 24.83 -30.85 5.61
CA ARG A 427 25.89 -30.39 6.51
C ARG A 427 27.16 -29.98 5.76
N ASP A 428 27.41 -30.52 4.58
CA ASP A 428 28.72 -30.43 3.90
C ASP A 428 28.72 -29.54 2.65
N THR A 429 27.57 -29.02 2.20
CA THR A 429 27.50 -28.09 1.05
C THR A 429 27.99 -26.67 1.35
N GLY A 430 28.55 -26.42 2.54
CA GLY A 430 28.99 -25.08 2.92
C GLY A 430 27.83 -24.09 2.84
N THR A 431 26.81 -24.29 3.69
CA THR A 431 25.95 -23.17 4.08
C THR A 431 26.89 -22.00 4.38
N PRO A 432 26.72 -20.80 3.79
CA PRO A 432 27.56 -19.68 4.14
C PRO A 432 27.48 -19.54 5.66
N ILE A 433 28.62 -19.73 6.32
CA ILE A 433 28.78 -19.32 7.71
C ILE A 433 28.32 -17.86 7.70
N PRO A 434 27.38 -17.44 8.57
CA PRO A 434 27.09 -16.01 8.67
C PRO A 434 28.42 -15.34 8.95
N ASP A 435 28.87 -14.48 8.03
CA ASP A 435 30.12 -13.75 8.19
C ASP A 435 30.10 -13.13 9.59
N ASN A 436 31.19 -13.32 10.31
CA ASN A 436 31.44 -12.63 11.55
C ASN A 436 31.14 -11.13 11.28
N PRO A 437 30.39 -10.40 12.13
CA PRO A 437 29.97 -9.02 11.84
C PRO A 437 31.09 -7.98 11.68
N LYS A 438 32.34 -8.42 11.49
CA LYS A 438 33.57 -7.62 11.46
C LYS A 438 34.46 -7.87 10.25
N ASP A 439 34.12 -8.78 9.36
CA ASP A 439 34.90 -8.95 8.12
C ASP A 439 34.26 -8.12 7.01
N LYS A 440 35.05 -7.14 6.52
CA LYS A 440 34.68 -6.02 5.65
C LYS A 440 34.61 -6.37 4.18
#